data_AF-A0A447USE9-F1
#
_entry.id   AF-A0A447USE9-F1
#
_cell.length_a   1.000
_cell.length_b   1.000
_cell.length_c   1.000
_cell.angle_alpha   90.00
_cell.angle_beta   90.00
_cell.angle_gamma   90.00
#
_symmetry.space_group_name_H-M   'P 1'
#
loop_
_entity.id
_entity.type
_entity.pdbx_description
1 polymer ?
#
loop_
_entity_poly.entity_id
_entity_poly.type
_entity_poly.pdbx_seq_one_letter_code
_entity_poly.pdbx_strand_id
1 'polypeptide(L)'
;MSCRLKRRLHHLVNEFAFPERGIRCQFEYRLTLTPENETVRFTLYRLLQELLNNVCKHAEASEVTILLSQQKQTLHLEVRDNGTGIQPEKMPGFGIQGMRERVSALGGETDARIAARHAGNC
;
A
#
# COMPACT_ATOMS: atom_id res chain seq x y z
N MET A 1 -9.58 18.69 13.44
CA MET A 1 -10.44 17.75 12.68
C MET A 1 -9.65 16.71 11.83
N SER A 2 -8.48 16.21 12.28
CA SER A 2 -7.65 15.28 11.47
C SER A 2 -7.99 13.78 11.60
N CYS A 3 -9.06 13.42 12.33
CA CYS A 3 -9.27 12.06 12.83
C CYS A 3 -10.00 11.09 11.87
N ARG A 4 -10.73 11.55 10.84
CA ARG A 4 -11.58 10.65 10.01
C ARG A 4 -10.78 9.79 9.04
N LEU A 5 -9.84 10.37 8.28
CA LEU A 5 -9.01 9.62 7.32
C LEU A 5 -8.10 8.63 8.06
N LYS A 6 -7.36 9.10 9.07
CA LYS A 6 -6.48 8.27 9.90
C LYS A 6 -7.21 7.02 10.40
N ARG A 7 -8.39 7.17 11.03
CA ARG A 7 -9.17 6.03 11.54
C ARG A 7 -9.56 5.04 10.44
N ARG A 8 -10.02 5.52 9.28
CA ARG A 8 -10.39 4.64 8.16
C ARG A 8 -9.21 3.84 7.62
N LEU A 9 -8.04 4.46 7.53
CA LEU A 9 -6.82 3.77 7.09
C LEU A 9 -6.33 2.76 8.14
N HIS A 10 -6.32 3.12 9.43
CA HIS A 10 -6.00 2.17 10.49
C HIS A 10 -6.97 0.99 10.52
N HIS A 11 -8.26 1.24 10.35
CA HIS A 11 -9.25 0.18 10.27
C HIS A 11 -8.99 -0.76 9.10
N LEU A 12 -8.74 -0.21 7.91
CA LEU A 12 -8.38 -0.98 6.72
C LEU A 12 -7.11 -1.82 6.96
N VAL A 13 -6.06 -1.28 7.59
CA VAL A 13 -4.85 -2.08 7.89
C VAL A 13 -5.17 -3.22 8.87
N ASN A 14 -5.94 -2.93 9.91
CA ASN A 14 -6.32 -3.92 10.91
C ASN A 14 -7.20 -5.04 10.33
N GLU A 15 -8.08 -4.72 9.36
CA GLU A 15 -8.84 -5.71 8.62
C GLU A 15 -7.98 -6.68 7.81
N PHE A 16 -6.72 -6.34 7.53
CA PHE A 16 -5.78 -7.21 6.82
C PHE A 16 -4.78 -7.86 7.77
N ALA A 17 -4.70 -7.40 9.01
CA ALA A 17 -3.84 -7.92 10.08
C ALA A 17 -4.49 -9.08 10.87
N PHE A 18 -5.55 -9.72 10.35
CA PHE A 18 -6.26 -10.75 11.11
C PHE A 18 -5.36 -11.95 11.43
N PRO A 19 -5.43 -12.49 12.67
CA PRO A 19 -4.62 -13.62 13.12
C PRO A 19 -4.71 -14.85 12.21
N GLU A 20 -5.88 -15.07 11.58
CA GLU A 20 -6.15 -16.17 10.66
C GLU A 20 -5.25 -16.15 9.41
N ARG A 21 -4.70 -14.99 9.05
CA ARG A 21 -3.77 -14.84 7.92
C ARG A 21 -2.30 -14.90 8.32
N GLY A 22 -1.98 -14.81 9.61
CA GLY A 22 -0.59 -14.88 10.12
C GLY A 22 0.30 -13.69 9.74
N ILE A 23 -0.26 -12.59 9.22
CA ILE A 23 0.52 -11.44 8.74
C ILE A 23 0.54 -10.34 9.79
N ARG A 24 1.74 -9.94 10.23
CA ARG A 24 1.91 -8.77 11.09
C ARG A 24 1.94 -7.49 10.24
N CYS A 25 0.98 -6.60 10.48
CA CYS A 25 0.94 -5.30 9.82
C CYS A 25 1.42 -4.20 10.75
N GLN A 26 2.43 -3.44 10.32
CA GLN A 26 2.87 -2.22 10.97
C GLN A 26 2.41 -1.02 10.13
N PHE A 27 1.69 -0.08 10.73
CA PHE A 27 1.24 1.12 10.03
C PHE A 27 1.68 2.40 10.72
N GLU A 28 2.50 3.17 10.00
CA GLU A 28 3.02 4.45 10.44
C GLU A 28 2.32 5.60 9.70
N TYR A 29 1.49 6.35 10.43
CA TYR A 29 0.78 7.53 9.92
C TYR A 29 1.53 8.81 10.29
N ARG A 30 2.20 9.42 9.31
CA ARG A 30 3.02 10.64 9.41
C ARG A 30 2.50 11.78 8.52
N LEU A 31 1.19 11.89 8.35
CA LEU A 31 0.60 13.09 7.72
C LEU A 31 0.47 14.21 8.75
N THR A 32 0.99 15.38 8.39
CA THR A 32 0.84 16.60 9.22
C THR A 32 -0.53 17.23 8.95
N LEU A 33 -0.93 17.27 7.67
CA LEU A 33 -2.22 17.78 7.23
C LEU A 33 -3.00 16.68 6.51
N THR A 34 -4.30 16.59 6.83
CA THR A 34 -5.20 15.72 6.09
C THR A 34 -5.50 16.36 4.73
N PRO A 35 -5.38 15.64 3.60
CA PRO A 35 -5.73 16.18 2.29
C PRO A 35 -7.20 16.63 2.28
N GLU A 36 -7.47 17.87 1.85
CA GLU A 36 -8.83 18.44 1.79
C GLU A 36 -9.64 17.86 0.63
N ASN A 37 -8.97 17.52 -0.46
CA ASN A 37 -9.57 16.94 -1.66
C ASN A 37 -10.06 15.50 -1.40
N GLU A 38 -11.36 15.26 -1.61
CA GLU A 38 -11.99 13.94 -1.42
C GLU A 38 -11.45 12.88 -2.36
N THR A 39 -11.18 13.23 -3.61
CA THR A 39 -10.60 12.34 -4.62
C THR A 39 -9.24 11.83 -4.14
N VAL A 40 -8.40 12.70 -3.56
CA VAL A 40 -7.10 12.28 -3.01
C VAL A 40 -7.28 11.29 -1.85
N ARG A 41 -8.20 11.57 -0.93
CA ARG A 41 -8.51 10.66 0.19
C ARG A 41 -9.02 9.30 -0.28
N PHE A 42 -9.90 9.31 -1.27
CA PHE A 42 -10.47 8.09 -1.86
C PHE A 42 -9.41 7.29 -2.63
N THR A 43 -8.59 7.96 -3.44
CA THR A 43 -7.48 7.32 -4.16
C THR A 43 -6.50 6.68 -3.19
N LEU A 44 -6.07 7.38 -2.13
CA LEU A 44 -5.20 6.80 -1.09
C LEU A 44 -5.79 5.54 -0.46
N TYR A 45 -7.09 5.56 -0.13
CA TYR A 45 -7.77 4.41 0.44
C TYR A 45 -7.77 3.23 -0.54
N ARG A 46 -8.07 3.47 -1.82
CA ARG A 46 -8.08 2.45 -2.86
C ARG A 46 -6.69 1.87 -3.12
N LEU A 47 -5.67 2.73 -3.20
CA LEU A 47 -4.28 2.32 -3.34
C LEU A 47 -3.86 1.38 -2.20
N LEU A 48 -4.10 1.79 -0.95
CA LEU A 48 -3.75 0.98 0.21
C LEU A 48 -4.51 -0.36 0.22
N GLN A 49 -5.81 -0.34 -0.09
CA GLN A 49 -6.62 -1.56 -0.16
C GLN A 49 -6.08 -2.54 -1.20
N GLU A 50 -5.71 -2.05 -2.38
CA GLU A 50 -5.21 -2.88 -3.47
C GLU A 50 -3.82 -3.43 -3.17
N LEU A 51 -2.92 -2.60 -2.62
CA LEU A 51 -1.60 -3.03 -2.16
C LEU A 51 -1.68 -4.11 -1.09
N LEU A 52 -2.52 -3.93 -0.06
CA LEU A 52 -2.73 -4.93 0.98
C LEU A 52 -3.32 -6.24 0.45
N ASN A 53 -4.27 -6.14 -0.49
CA ASN A 53 -4.85 -7.31 -1.14
C ASN A 53 -3.82 -8.08 -1.95
N ASN A 54 -2.92 -7.38 -2.64
CA ASN A 54 -1.83 -8.00 -3.39
C ASN A 54 -0.88 -8.75 -2.44
N VAL A 55 -0.51 -8.14 -1.32
CA VAL A 55 0.36 -8.78 -0.33
C VAL A 55 -0.30 -10.03 0.27
N CYS A 56 -1.55 -9.93 0.72
CA CYS A 56 -2.28 -11.07 1.29
C CYS A 56 -2.48 -12.23 0.31
N LYS A 57 -2.63 -11.95 -0.99
CA LYS A 57 -2.90 -12.99 -1.99
C LYS A 57 -1.65 -13.61 -2.59
N HIS A 58 -0.55 -12.87 -2.67
CA HIS A 58 0.57 -13.23 -3.54
C HIS A 58 1.92 -13.29 -2.85
N ALA A 59 2.12 -12.59 -1.73
CA ALA A 59 3.47 -12.42 -1.21
C ALA A 59 3.95 -13.58 -0.31
N GLU A 60 3.05 -14.41 0.24
CA GLU A 60 3.40 -15.35 1.34
C GLU A 60 4.16 -14.64 2.48
N ALA A 61 3.86 -13.35 2.69
CA ALA A 61 4.57 -12.51 3.64
C ALA A 61 4.10 -12.78 5.06
N SER A 62 5.03 -12.75 6.02
CA SER A 62 4.73 -12.80 7.45
C SER A 62 4.64 -11.40 8.07
N GLU A 63 5.12 -10.37 7.35
CA GLU A 63 5.18 -9.00 7.82
C GLU A 63 5.03 -7.98 6.69
N VAL A 64 4.28 -6.92 6.97
CA VAL A 64 4.04 -5.79 6.07
C VAL A 64 4.22 -4.49 6.85
N THR A 65 5.03 -3.60 6.33
CA THR A 65 5.21 -2.24 6.83
C THR A 65 4.58 -1.25 5.87
N ILE A 66 3.74 -0.38 6.40
CA ILE A 66 3.01 0.63 5.66
C ILE A 66 3.39 1.98 6.24
N LEU A 67 3.90 2.86 5.39
CA LEU A 67 4.25 4.23 5.76
C LEU A 67 3.44 5.19 4.91
N LEU A 68 2.62 6.01 5.57
CA LEU A 68 1.96 7.14 4.93
C LEU A 68 2.56 8.43 5.50
N SER A 69 3.36 9.13 4.70
CA SER A 69 4.04 10.36 5.10
C SER A 69 3.76 11.51 4.15
N GLN A 70 4.06 12.72 4.61
CA GLN A 70 3.89 13.94 3.84
C GLN A 70 5.24 14.66 3.75
N GLN A 71 5.65 15.01 2.55
CA GLN A 71 6.79 15.90 2.30
C GLN A 71 6.31 17.10 1.49
N LYS A 72 6.27 18.29 2.11
CA LYS A 72 5.72 19.50 1.51
C LYS A 72 4.28 19.27 1.03
N GLN A 73 4.02 19.38 -0.27
CA GLN A 73 2.71 19.18 -0.90
C GLN A 73 2.54 17.76 -1.45
N THR A 74 3.53 16.88 -1.27
CA THR A 74 3.51 15.52 -1.80
C THR A 74 3.18 14.53 -0.68
N LEU A 75 2.29 13.59 -1.01
CA LEU A 75 1.94 12.46 -0.14
C LEU A 75 2.71 11.24 -0.62
N HIS A 76 3.37 10.56 0.32
CA HIS A 76 4.13 9.35 0.06
C HIS A 76 3.45 8.18 0.78
N LEU A 77 2.95 7.24 -0.01
CA LEU A 77 2.47 5.95 0.48
C LEU A 77 3.50 4.89 0.08
N GLU A 78 4.07 4.24 1.07
CA GLU A 78 5.01 3.14 0.90
C GLU A 78 4.43 1.89 1.57
N VAL A 79 4.43 0.77 0.84
CA VAL A 79 4.05 -0.54 1.35
C VAL A 79 5.20 -1.49 1.04
N ARG A 80 5.79 -2.07 2.09
CA ARG A 80 6.88 -3.05 2.00
C ARG A 80 6.45 -4.32 2.70
N ASP A 81 6.52 -5.44 2.01
CA ASP A 81 6.34 -6.76 2.59
C ASP A 81 7.65 -7.55 2.55
N ASN A 82 7.76 -8.58 3.39
CA ASN A 82 8.90 -9.49 3.44
C ASN A 82 8.70 -10.76 2.62
N GLY A 83 7.71 -10.77 1.72
CA GLY A 83 7.32 -11.93 0.95
C GLY A 83 8.22 -12.22 -0.25
N THR A 84 7.75 -13.15 -1.09
CA THR A 84 8.42 -13.60 -2.32
C THR A 84 8.24 -12.63 -3.49
N GLY A 85 7.40 -11.60 -3.32
CA GLY A 85 7.10 -10.58 -4.32
C GLY A 85 6.02 -11.01 -5.32
N ILE A 86 5.80 -10.18 -6.35
CA ILE A 86 4.84 -10.48 -7.42
C ILE A 86 5.55 -11.34 -8.48
N GLN A 87 5.08 -12.56 -8.69
CA GLN A 87 5.52 -13.39 -9.83
C GLN A 87 5.26 -12.61 -11.13
N PRO A 88 6.27 -12.39 -12.00
CA PRO A 88 6.12 -11.63 -13.25
C PRO A 88 4.97 -12.15 -14.13
N GLU A 89 4.76 -13.46 -14.08
CA GLU A 89 3.76 -14.23 -14.82
C GLU A 89 2.32 -14.00 -14.32
N LYS A 90 2.19 -13.53 -13.07
CA LYS A 90 0.92 -13.23 -12.41
C LYS A 90 0.69 -11.74 -12.24
N MET A 91 1.52 -10.86 -12.84
CA MET A 91 1.27 -9.42 -12.84
C MET A 91 -0.12 -9.17 -13.43
N PRO A 92 -1.14 -8.87 -12.61
CA PRO A 92 -2.45 -8.55 -13.14
C PRO A 92 -2.27 -7.15 -13.71
N GLY A 93 -2.18 -7.05 -15.03
CA GLY A 93 -1.99 -5.78 -15.73
C GLY A 93 -2.98 -4.70 -15.27
N PHE A 94 -4.14 -5.10 -14.74
CA PHE A 94 -5.19 -4.20 -14.27
C PHE A 94 -4.92 -3.48 -12.94
N GLY A 95 -4.29 -4.14 -11.97
CA GLY A 95 -4.16 -3.56 -10.62
C GLY A 95 -3.12 -2.45 -10.58
N ILE A 96 -1.90 -2.73 -11.05
CA ILE A 96 -0.82 -1.74 -11.09
C ILE A 96 -1.14 -0.62 -12.09
N GLN A 97 -1.70 -0.95 -13.27
CA GLN A 97 -2.11 0.07 -14.24
C GLN A 97 -3.22 0.98 -13.68
N GLY A 98 -4.24 0.42 -13.03
CA GLY A 98 -5.29 1.20 -12.39
C GLY A 98 -4.77 2.09 -11.26
N MET A 99 -3.77 1.63 -10.50
CA MET A 99 -3.08 2.47 -9.51
C MET A 99 -2.30 3.62 -10.18
N ARG A 100 -1.57 3.34 -11.26
CA ARG A 100 -0.82 4.35 -12.04
C ARG A 100 -1.75 5.41 -12.63
N GLU A 101 -2.84 4.99 -13.26
CA GLU A 101 -3.83 5.89 -13.87
C GLU A 101 -4.46 6.82 -12.84
N ARG A 102 -4.85 6.30 -11.67
CA ARG A 102 -5.43 7.12 -10.58
C ARG A 102 -4.44 8.13 -10.02
N VAL A 103 -3.17 7.75 -9.89
CA VAL A 103 -2.13 8.66 -9.39
C VAL A 103 -1.78 9.70 -10.44
N SER A 104 -1.66 9.30 -11.70
CA SER A 104 -1.43 10.21 -12.83
C SER A 104 -2.59 11.20 -13.02
N ALA A 105 -3.84 10.78 -12.83
CA ALA A 105 -5.02 11.65 -12.88
C ALA A 105 -5.03 12.73 -11.78
N LEU A 106 -4.24 12.54 -10.72
CA LEU A 106 -4.04 13.52 -9.64
C LEU A 106 -2.71 14.28 -9.78
N GLY A 107 -1.97 14.09 -10.88
CA GLY A 107 -0.66 14.71 -11.12
C GLY A 107 0.48 14.14 -10.25
N GLY A 108 0.29 12.95 -9.67
CA GLY A 108 1.32 12.27 -8.90
C GLY A 108 2.13 11.27 -9.73
N GLU A 109 3.18 10.72 -9.12
CA GLU A 109 4.02 9.68 -9.70
C GLU A 109 3.95 8.39 -8.86
N THR A 110 4.18 7.25 -9.52
CA THR A 110 4.23 5.94 -8.86
C THR A 110 5.52 5.24 -9.22
N ASP A 111 6.22 4.74 -8.21
CA ASP A 111 7.36 3.85 -8.37
C ASP A 111 7.01 2.51 -7.73
N ALA A 112 7.14 1.42 -8.48
CA ALA A 112 6.91 0.07 -7.99
C ALA A 112 8.19 -0.73 -8.21
N ARG A 113 8.83 -1.14 -7.11
CA ARG A 113 10.04 -1.97 -7.14
C ARG A 113 9.69 -3.37 -6.68
N ILE A 114 9.94 -4.36 -7.53
CA ILE A 114 9.83 -5.77 -7.18
C ILE A 114 11.25 -6.28 -6.93
N ALA A 115 11.57 -6.56 -5.68
CA ALA A 115 12.80 -7.25 -5.32
C ALA A 115 12.46 -8.73 -5.12
N ALA A 116 12.62 -9.55 -6.16
CA ALA A 116 12.60 -10.99 -5.98
C ALA A 116 13.82 -11.38 -5.16
N ARG A 117 13.61 -11.96 -3.97
CA ARG A 117 14.67 -12.73 -3.33
C ARG A 117 14.94 -13.91 -4.24
N HIS A 118 16.02 -13.84 -5.01
CA HIS A 118 16.60 -15.05 -5.57
C HIS A 118 16.87 -15.98 -4.38
N ALA A 119 16.16 -17.10 -4.31
CA ALA A 119 16.64 -18.27 -3.61
C ALA A 119 17.92 -18.70 -4.35
N GLY A 120 19.04 -18.08 -3.98
CA GLY A 120 20.36 -18.51 -4.41
C GLY A 120 20.66 -19.85 -3.73
N ASN A 121 20.75 -20.89 -4.56
CA ASN A 121 21.43 -22.17 -4.38
C ASN A 121 21.78 -22.58 -2.94
N CYS A 122 21.13 -23.65 -2.47
CA CYS A 122 21.80 -24.89 -2.11
C CYS A 122 20.95 -26.06 -2.62
#